data_AF-A0A935GSU0-F1
#
_entry.id   AF-A0A935GSU0-F1
#
_cell.length_a   1.000
_cell.length_b   1.000
_cell.length_c   1.000
_cell.angle_alpha   90.00
_cell.angle_beta   90.00
_cell.angle_gamma   90.00
#
_symmetry.space_group_name_H-M   'P 1'
#
loop_
_entity.id
_entity.type
_entity.pdbx_description
1 polymer ?
#
loop_
_entity_poly.entity_id
_entity_poly.type
_entity_poly.pdbx_seq_one_letter_code
_entity_poly.pdbx_strand_id
1 'polypeptide(L)'
;MTQNPLKASVEMTQAVTARLGLWLLLLTVALAMMGLAQAQTAPDAGMLRQQIEQGLSPALPMPAPLERPAPPPAMQELPGQVTVQAFQFAGNTLLQTEQLQPVVAGWLNRPLNFNQLQGAAAAVAQAYREAGWIVRAYLPRQEIQQGIVTIQIVEALFGGVHFEPDVSPRIPRHRLERWITHTQTPGQPLNAPALDRSLLLLGDLPGVTVAGSLREGTRHAESEVVLTATDKPLITGDASLDNTGSPSTGKVRLGTNMQLSSPLGLADQGSINYSHTEGSDYLRLAYSLTVR
;
A
#
# COMPACT_ATOMS: atom_id res chain seq x y z
N MET A 1 -92.49 9.74 53.59
CA MET A 1 -91.57 8.59 53.74
C MET A 1 -90.21 9.14 54.12
N THR A 2 -89.82 8.92 55.37
CA THR A 2 -88.57 9.37 56.00
C THR A 2 -87.39 8.57 55.47
N GLN A 3 -86.50 9.18 54.68
CA GLN A 3 -85.18 8.59 54.43
C GLN A 3 -84.14 9.17 55.38
N ASN A 4 -83.46 8.25 56.04
CA ASN A 4 -82.54 8.38 57.14
C ASN A 4 -81.19 8.97 56.66
N PRO A 5 -80.70 10.10 57.19
CA PRO A 5 -79.51 10.79 56.65
C PRO A 5 -78.16 10.13 57.02
N LEU A 6 -78.16 9.02 57.77
CA LEU A 6 -76.93 8.40 58.28
C LEU A 6 -76.25 7.40 57.32
N LYS A 7 -76.85 7.04 56.18
CA LYS A 7 -76.20 6.15 55.17
C LYS A 7 -75.32 6.90 54.16
N ALA A 8 -75.60 8.16 53.88
CA ALA A 8 -74.87 8.94 52.87
C ALA A 8 -73.43 9.31 53.30
N SER A 9 -73.18 9.42 54.61
CA SER A 9 -71.90 9.86 55.16
C SER A 9 -70.79 8.79 55.09
N VAL A 10 -71.16 7.50 55.08
CA VAL A 10 -70.19 6.40 55.05
C VAL A 10 -69.72 6.09 53.62
N GLU A 11 -70.62 6.14 52.63
CA GLU A 11 -70.25 5.90 51.22
C GLU A 11 -69.43 7.06 50.61
N MET A 12 -69.69 8.30 51.03
CA MET A 12 -68.92 9.46 50.54
C MET A 12 -67.47 9.47 51.05
N THR A 13 -67.21 8.86 52.22
CA THR A 13 -65.86 8.77 52.80
C THR A 13 -65.03 7.63 52.17
N GLN A 14 -65.68 6.54 51.72
CA GLN A 14 -65.00 5.45 51.00
C GLN A 14 -64.67 5.80 49.53
N ALA A 15 -65.51 6.60 48.86
CA ALA A 15 -65.25 7.02 47.48
C ALA A 15 -64.10 8.03 47.35
N VAL A 16 -63.89 8.88 48.36
CA VAL A 16 -62.80 9.88 48.37
C VAL A 16 -61.45 9.23 48.70
N THR A 17 -61.41 8.25 49.61
CA THR A 17 -60.19 7.51 49.96
C THR A 17 -59.72 6.57 48.84
N ALA A 18 -60.65 5.95 48.10
CA ALA A 18 -60.32 5.12 46.93
C ALA A 18 -59.77 5.96 45.74
N ARG A 19 -60.32 7.16 45.52
CA ARG A 19 -59.83 8.07 44.47
C ARG A 19 -58.47 8.68 44.81
N LEU A 20 -58.22 9.05 46.07
CA LEU A 20 -56.89 9.52 46.49
C LEU A 20 -55.82 8.42 46.37
N GLY A 21 -56.17 7.17 46.69
CA GLY A 21 -55.26 6.02 46.54
C GLY A 21 -54.86 5.77 45.08
N LEU A 22 -55.78 5.92 44.14
CA LEU A 22 -55.50 5.75 42.71
C LEU A 22 -54.59 6.85 42.15
N TRP A 23 -54.77 8.10 42.60
CA TRP A 23 -53.89 9.21 42.21
C TRP A 23 -52.48 9.09 42.83
N LEU A 24 -52.37 8.61 44.08
CA LEU A 24 -51.08 8.32 44.72
C LEU A 24 -50.35 7.13 44.07
N LEU A 25 -51.07 6.13 43.58
CA LEU A 25 -50.51 5.00 42.85
C LEU A 25 -50.04 5.41 41.44
N LEU A 26 -50.81 6.28 40.75
CA LEU A 26 -50.40 6.83 39.46
C LEU A 26 -49.20 7.79 39.59
N LEU A 27 -49.12 8.56 40.67
CA LEU A 27 -47.98 9.44 40.94
C LEU A 27 -46.70 8.64 41.24
N THR A 28 -46.81 7.52 41.96
CA THR A 28 -45.66 6.65 42.26
C THR A 28 -45.18 5.87 41.04
N VAL A 29 -46.08 5.46 40.13
CA VAL A 29 -45.70 4.85 38.84
C VAL A 29 -45.06 5.88 37.90
N ALA A 30 -45.55 7.13 37.88
CA ALA A 30 -44.93 8.21 37.10
C ALA A 30 -43.52 8.59 37.62
N LEU A 31 -43.32 8.59 38.95
CA LEU A 31 -42.00 8.81 39.56
C LEU A 31 -41.04 7.63 39.30
N ALA A 32 -41.55 6.40 39.26
CA ALA A 32 -40.73 5.20 38.96
C ALA A 32 -40.28 5.15 37.49
N MET A 33 -41.04 5.70 36.55
CA MET A 33 -40.65 5.79 35.14
C MET A 33 -39.64 6.91 34.82
N MET A 34 -39.52 7.93 35.69
CA MET A 34 -38.47 8.96 35.56
C MET A 34 -37.06 8.47 35.94
N GLY A 35 -36.93 7.31 36.59
CA GLY A 35 -35.66 6.72 37.00
C GLY A 35 -34.88 5.97 35.91
N LEU A 36 -35.46 5.81 34.70
CA LEU A 36 -34.79 5.22 33.54
C LEU A 36 -34.36 6.30 32.53
N ALA A 37 -33.87 7.43 33.03
CA ALA A 37 -33.02 8.30 32.22
C ALA A 37 -31.73 7.51 31.94
N GLN A 38 -31.62 7.00 30.71
CA GLN A 38 -30.40 6.39 30.19
C GLN A 38 -29.22 7.28 30.59
N ALA A 39 -28.34 6.77 31.44
CA ALA A 39 -27.02 7.32 31.62
C ALA A 39 -26.32 7.17 30.27
N GLN A 40 -26.44 8.19 29.42
CA GLN A 40 -25.58 8.34 28.26
C GLN A 40 -24.19 8.56 28.83
N THR A 41 -23.44 7.47 28.93
CA THR A 41 -22.02 7.51 29.26
C THR A 41 -21.40 8.50 28.29
N ALA A 42 -20.90 9.63 28.81
CA ALA A 42 -20.11 10.56 28.03
C ALA A 42 -19.03 9.75 27.30
N PRO A 43 -18.83 9.94 25.98
CA PRO A 43 -17.87 9.16 25.23
C PRO A 43 -16.50 9.27 25.91
N ASP A 44 -15.89 8.12 26.17
CA ASP A 44 -14.57 8.04 26.78
C ASP A 44 -13.56 8.83 25.92
N ALA A 45 -12.59 9.48 26.58
CA ALA A 45 -11.56 10.26 25.90
C ALA A 45 -10.80 9.43 24.84
N GLY A 46 -10.71 8.10 25.05
CA GLY A 46 -10.19 7.15 24.06
C GLY A 46 -11.06 7.06 22.79
N MET A 47 -12.38 7.07 22.92
CA MET A 47 -13.31 7.02 21.78
C MET A 47 -13.32 8.34 20.99
N LEU A 48 -13.30 9.48 21.69
CA LEU A 48 -13.16 10.80 21.06
C LEU A 48 -11.85 10.91 20.26
N ARG A 49 -10.74 10.39 20.81
CA ARG A 49 -9.45 10.35 20.12
C ARG A 49 -9.50 9.49 18.84
N GLN A 50 -10.07 8.28 18.91
CA GLN A 50 -10.20 7.41 17.74
C GLN A 50 -11.07 8.04 16.64
N GLN A 51 -12.15 8.71 17.01
CA GLN A 51 -13.05 9.36 16.06
C GLN A 51 -12.39 10.56 15.37
N ILE A 52 -11.49 11.27 16.06
CA ILE A 52 -10.65 12.33 15.45
C ILE A 52 -9.61 11.71 14.50
N GLU A 53 -8.95 10.60 14.88
CA GLU A 53 -7.91 9.94 14.08
C GLU A 53 -8.45 9.36 12.75
N GLN A 54 -9.69 8.86 12.71
CA GLN A 54 -10.28 8.26 11.50
C GLN A 54 -10.67 9.30 10.44
N GLY A 55 -10.98 10.54 10.82
CA GLY A 55 -11.33 11.60 9.87
C GLY A 55 -10.14 12.21 9.12
N LEU A 56 -8.91 11.83 9.47
CA LEU A 56 -7.67 12.52 9.08
C LEU A 56 -6.72 11.70 8.18
N SER A 57 -7.15 10.53 7.68
CA SER A 57 -6.26 9.69 6.85
C SER A 57 -6.10 10.26 5.44
N PRO A 58 -4.89 10.69 5.01
CA PRO A 58 -4.65 11.13 3.64
C PRO A 58 -4.71 9.93 2.69
N ALA A 59 -5.26 10.11 1.49
CA ALA A 59 -5.19 9.12 0.43
C ALA A 59 -3.72 8.96 -0.02
N LEU A 60 -3.20 7.72 0.01
CA LEU A 60 -1.88 7.43 -0.54
C LEU A 60 -1.91 7.64 -2.07
N PRO A 61 -0.97 8.40 -2.65
CA PRO A 61 -0.86 8.48 -4.10
C PRO A 61 -0.49 7.10 -4.65
N MET A 62 -1.23 6.65 -5.67
CA MET A 62 -0.93 5.40 -6.37
C MET A 62 0.43 5.54 -7.10
N PRO A 63 1.32 4.55 -7.02
CA PRO A 63 2.53 4.53 -7.83
C PRO A 63 2.17 4.57 -9.32
N ALA A 64 2.90 5.38 -10.09
CA ALA A 64 2.79 5.37 -11.53
C ALA A 64 3.19 3.97 -12.06
N PRO A 65 2.41 3.37 -12.97
CA PRO A 65 2.80 2.12 -13.61
C PRO A 65 4.14 2.26 -14.32
N LEU A 66 5.04 1.28 -14.13
CA LEU A 66 6.25 1.17 -14.94
C LEU A 66 5.87 1.04 -16.42
N GLU A 67 6.31 1.99 -17.25
CA GLU A 67 6.21 1.84 -18.69
C GLU A 67 7.12 0.68 -19.13
N ARG A 68 6.48 -0.41 -19.56
CA ARG A 68 7.18 -1.56 -20.12
C ARG A 68 7.57 -1.24 -21.56
N PRO A 69 8.81 -1.55 -21.98
CA PRO A 69 9.19 -1.50 -23.38
C PRO A 69 8.21 -2.33 -24.22
N ALA A 70 7.78 -1.80 -25.36
CA ALA A 70 6.94 -2.52 -26.30
C ALA A 70 7.65 -3.82 -26.75
N PRO A 71 6.91 -4.93 -26.94
CA PRO A 71 7.48 -6.12 -27.53
C PRO A 71 8.07 -5.77 -28.90
N PRO A 72 9.28 -6.26 -29.24
CA PRO A 72 9.90 -5.96 -30.51
C PRO A 72 9.01 -6.44 -31.67
N PRO A 73 9.01 -5.72 -32.82
CA PRO A 73 8.23 -6.09 -33.98
C PRO A 73 8.60 -7.50 -34.47
N ALA A 74 7.60 -8.25 -34.91
CA ALA A 74 7.79 -9.59 -35.46
C ALA A 74 8.74 -9.53 -36.66
N MET A 75 9.89 -10.19 -36.56
CA MET A 75 10.86 -10.30 -37.64
C MET A 75 10.38 -11.27 -38.73
N GLN A 76 10.63 -10.89 -39.98
CA GLN A 76 10.34 -11.67 -41.17
C GLN A 76 10.91 -13.09 -41.07
N GLU A 77 10.09 -14.06 -41.47
CA GLU A 77 10.40 -15.49 -41.43
C GLU A 77 11.61 -15.78 -42.32
N LEU A 78 12.74 -16.16 -41.71
CA LEU A 78 13.89 -16.71 -42.41
C LEU A 78 13.52 -18.12 -42.92
N PRO A 79 13.81 -18.47 -44.18
CA PRO A 79 13.53 -19.80 -44.71
C PRO A 79 14.45 -20.85 -44.07
N GLY A 80 13.84 -21.81 -43.36
CA GLY A 80 14.53 -22.95 -42.75
C GLY A 80 13.74 -23.50 -41.55
N GLN A 81 13.48 -24.80 -41.55
CA GLN A 81 12.88 -25.50 -40.42
C GLN A 81 13.89 -26.49 -39.84
N VAL A 82 13.92 -26.59 -38.50
CA VAL A 82 14.79 -27.51 -37.78
C VAL A 82 13.95 -28.34 -36.82
N THR A 83 14.10 -29.66 -36.88
CA THR A 83 13.45 -30.56 -35.92
C THR A 83 14.29 -30.63 -34.65
N VAL A 84 13.73 -30.11 -33.55
CA VAL A 84 14.42 -30.08 -32.25
C VAL A 84 14.11 -31.34 -31.46
N GLN A 85 15.15 -32.08 -31.09
CA GLN A 85 15.07 -33.25 -30.21
C GLN A 85 15.27 -32.89 -28.74
N ALA A 86 16.15 -31.93 -28.45
CA ALA A 86 16.43 -31.49 -27.09
C ALA A 86 16.86 -30.02 -27.04
N PHE A 87 16.55 -29.36 -25.92
CA PHE A 87 17.11 -28.05 -25.58
C PHE A 87 18.20 -28.21 -24.53
N GLN A 88 19.33 -27.56 -24.76
CA GLN A 88 20.38 -27.38 -23.78
C GLN A 88 20.36 -25.95 -23.27
N PHE A 89 20.60 -25.75 -21.98
CA PHE A 89 20.70 -24.43 -21.37
C PHE A 89 22.14 -24.16 -20.96
N ALA A 90 22.64 -22.97 -21.27
CA ALA A 90 23.98 -22.54 -20.88
C ALA A 90 23.87 -21.23 -20.08
N GLY A 91 24.58 -21.15 -18.96
CA GLY A 91 24.57 -19.96 -18.08
C GLY A 91 23.42 -19.91 -17.08
N ASN A 92 22.68 -21.01 -16.88
CA ASN A 92 21.66 -21.12 -15.84
C ASN A 92 22.28 -21.51 -14.50
N THR A 93 22.23 -20.61 -13.52
CA THR A 93 22.67 -20.86 -12.13
C THR A 93 21.54 -20.67 -11.13
N LEU A 94 20.56 -19.80 -11.45
CA LEU A 94 19.41 -19.50 -10.58
C LEU A 94 18.27 -20.50 -10.75
N LEU A 95 18.02 -20.96 -11.98
CA LEU A 95 17.05 -22.02 -12.28
C LEU A 95 17.77 -23.25 -12.86
N GLN A 96 17.52 -24.40 -12.25
CA GLN A 96 18.11 -25.66 -12.69
C GLN A 96 17.49 -26.11 -14.01
N THR A 97 18.24 -26.91 -14.77
CA THR A 97 17.81 -27.43 -16.08
C THR A 97 16.48 -28.19 -15.99
N GLU A 98 16.27 -28.92 -14.90
CA GLU A 98 15.07 -29.69 -14.60
C GLU A 98 13.82 -28.80 -14.44
N GLN A 99 14.00 -27.55 -14.02
CA GLN A 99 12.93 -26.56 -13.93
C GLN A 99 12.62 -25.92 -15.30
N LEU A 100 13.60 -25.86 -16.21
CA LEU A 100 13.48 -25.24 -17.53
C LEU A 100 13.00 -26.21 -18.61
N GLN A 101 13.31 -27.51 -18.49
CA GLN A 101 12.88 -28.52 -19.47
C GLN A 101 11.35 -28.56 -19.69
N PRO A 102 10.49 -28.52 -18.65
CA PRO A 102 9.05 -28.49 -18.83
C PRO A 102 8.57 -27.25 -19.60
N VAL A 103 9.24 -26.12 -19.42
CA VAL A 103 8.90 -24.85 -20.08
C VAL A 103 9.02 -24.97 -21.59
N VAL A 104 10.01 -25.70 -22.10
CA VAL A 104 10.26 -25.84 -23.55
C VAL A 104 9.70 -27.14 -24.16
N ALA A 105 9.04 -27.99 -23.36
CA ALA A 105 8.55 -29.30 -23.80
C ALA A 105 7.59 -29.22 -25.01
N GLY A 106 6.78 -28.16 -25.10
CA GLY A 106 5.84 -27.93 -26.20
C GLY A 106 6.49 -27.67 -27.56
N TRP A 107 7.81 -27.49 -27.61
CA TRP A 107 8.60 -27.25 -28.82
C TRP A 107 9.40 -28.48 -29.27
N LEU A 108 9.40 -29.57 -28.51
CA LEU A 108 10.15 -30.78 -28.84
C LEU A 108 9.47 -31.62 -29.94
N ASN A 109 10.28 -32.40 -30.67
CA ASN A 109 9.87 -33.42 -31.65
C ASN A 109 8.99 -32.90 -32.80
N ARG A 110 9.14 -31.64 -33.17
CA ARG A 110 8.43 -31.03 -34.30
C ARG A 110 9.33 -30.08 -35.09
N PRO A 111 9.04 -29.83 -36.39
CA PRO A 111 9.78 -28.85 -37.17
C PRO A 111 9.49 -27.44 -36.63
N LEU A 112 10.55 -26.71 -36.29
CA LEU A 112 10.47 -25.32 -35.83
C LEU A 112 11.17 -24.37 -36.79
N ASN A 113 10.57 -23.23 -37.06
CA ASN A 113 11.25 -22.11 -37.70
C ASN A 113 12.02 -21.26 -36.67
N PHE A 114 12.84 -20.31 -37.14
CA PHE A 114 13.65 -19.46 -36.27
C PHE A 114 12.81 -18.65 -35.26
N ASN A 115 11.66 -18.12 -35.67
CA ASN A 115 10.77 -17.36 -34.79
C ASN A 115 10.21 -18.23 -33.65
N GLN A 116 9.88 -19.49 -33.93
CA GLN A 116 9.41 -20.44 -32.91
C GLN A 116 10.54 -20.82 -31.93
N LEU A 117 11.78 -20.95 -32.42
CA LEU A 117 12.95 -21.15 -31.56
C LEU A 117 13.21 -19.95 -30.65
N GLN A 118 13.09 -18.73 -31.19
CA GLN A 118 13.12 -17.51 -30.37
C GLN A 118 11.99 -17.48 -29.34
N GLY A 119 10.80 -17.96 -29.71
CA GLY A 119 9.68 -18.14 -28.78
C GLY A 119 10.02 -19.07 -27.59
N ALA A 120 10.77 -20.15 -27.83
CA ALA A 120 11.24 -21.03 -26.75
C ALA A 120 12.22 -20.30 -25.80
N ALA A 121 13.17 -19.52 -26.33
CA ALA A 121 14.04 -18.70 -25.48
C ALA A 121 13.28 -17.59 -24.73
N ALA A 122 12.26 -16.98 -25.36
CA ALA A 122 11.40 -16.01 -24.68
C ALA A 122 10.59 -16.65 -23.54
N ALA A 123 10.14 -17.90 -23.70
CA ALA A 123 9.47 -18.68 -22.65
C ALA A 123 10.42 -18.99 -21.48
N VAL A 124 11.69 -19.34 -21.76
CA VAL A 124 12.72 -19.49 -20.73
C VAL A 124 12.92 -18.18 -19.97
N ALA A 125 13.08 -17.04 -20.68
CA ALA A 125 13.18 -15.74 -20.03
C ALA A 125 11.93 -15.41 -19.19
N GLN A 126 10.74 -15.82 -19.62
CA GLN A 126 9.50 -15.66 -18.87
C GLN A 126 9.50 -16.49 -17.57
N ALA A 127 9.97 -17.73 -17.60
CA ALA A 127 10.08 -18.56 -16.40
C ALA A 127 11.01 -17.94 -15.34
N TYR A 128 12.13 -17.34 -15.77
CA TYR A 128 12.99 -16.57 -14.86
C TYR A 128 12.29 -15.34 -14.30
N ARG A 129 11.54 -14.60 -15.12
CA ARG A 129 10.76 -13.43 -14.66
C ARG A 129 9.73 -13.83 -13.61
N GLU A 130 9.03 -14.93 -13.80
CA GLU A 130 8.04 -15.47 -12.85
C GLU A 130 8.71 -15.89 -11.53
N ALA A 131 9.94 -16.39 -11.60
CA ALA A 131 10.77 -16.67 -10.42
C ALA A 131 11.40 -15.41 -9.79
N GLY A 132 11.17 -14.22 -10.35
CA GLY A 132 11.65 -12.93 -9.84
C GLY A 132 13.03 -12.50 -10.32
N TRP A 133 13.58 -13.16 -11.34
CA TRP A 133 14.93 -12.89 -11.87
C TRP A 133 14.88 -12.18 -13.21
N ILE A 134 15.83 -11.26 -13.42
CA ILE A 134 16.01 -10.60 -14.72
C ILE A 134 17.12 -11.33 -15.48
N VAL A 135 16.79 -11.80 -16.67
CA VAL A 135 17.75 -12.50 -17.54
C VAL A 135 17.57 -12.11 -18.99
N ARG A 136 18.64 -12.29 -19.76
CA ARG A 136 18.60 -12.27 -21.23
C ARG A 136 18.79 -13.69 -21.74
N ALA A 137 17.73 -14.31 -22.25
CA ALA A 137 17.79 -15.60 -22.92
C ALA A 137 17.77 -15.39 -24.44
N TYR A 138 18.73 -15.99 -25.15
CA TYR A 138 18.82 -15.86 -26.61
C TYR A 138 19.44 -17.12 -27.23
N LEU A 139 19.25 -17.27 -28.54
CA LEU A 139 19.89 -18.34 -29.30
C LEU A 139 21.18 -17.80 -29.94
N PRO A 140 22.37 -18.25 -29.49
CA PRO A 140 23.60 -17.91 -30.17
C PRO A 140 23.64 -18.58 -31.55
N ARG A 141 24.47 -18.02 -32.46
CA ARG A 141 24.80 -18.70 -33.72
C ARG A 141 25.45 -20.04 -33.39
N GLN A 142 24.84 -21.12 -33.84
CA GLN A 142 25.28 -22.48 -33.59
C GLN A 142 24.92 -23.38 -34.77
N GLU A 143 25.67 -24.45 -34.96
CA GLU A 143 25.28 -25.54 -35.84
C GLU A 143 24.39 -26.50 -35.06
N ILE A 144 23.20 -26.78 -35.57
CA ILE A 144 22.27 -27.70 -34.91
C ILE A 144 22.61 -29.12 -35.36
N GLN A 145 23.42 -29.80 -34.57
CA GLN A 145 23.77 -31.19 -34.77
C GLN A 145 22.81 -32.06 -33.95
N GLN A 146 22.32 -33.17 -34.55
CA GLN A 146 21.41 -34.13 -33.90
C GLN A 146 20.10 -33.51 -33.35
N GLY A 147 19.71 -32.33 -33.82
CA GLY A 147 18.51 -31.63 -33.35
C GLY A 147 18.62 -31.04 -31.94
N ILE A 148 19.84 -30.85 -31.41
CA ILE A 148 20.06 -30.22 -30.10
C ILE A 148 20.22 -28.71 -30.28
N VAL A 149 19.39 -27.92 -29.60
CA VAL A 149 19.45 -26.45 -29.64
C VAL A 149 19.85 -25.89 -28.28
N THR A 150 20.91 -25.10 -28.26
CA THR A 150 21.41 -24.43 -27.05
C THR A 150 20.77 -23.06 -26.90
N ILE A 151 20.18 -22.79 -25.75
CA ILE A 151 19.70 -21.47 -25.32
C ILE A 151 20.73 -20.90 -24.35
N GLN A 152 21.34 -19.77 -24.73
CA GLN A 152 22.24 -19.03 -23.85
C GLN A 152 21.41 -18.13 -22.94
N ILE A 153 21.64 -18.27 -21.64
CA ILE A 153 21.04 -17.46 -20.59
C ILE A 153 22.15 -16.60 -20.00
N VAL A 154 21.89 -15.30 -19.90
CA VAL A 154 22.74 -14.34 -19.21
C VAL A 154 21.91 -13.79 -18.07
N GLU A 155 22.28 -14.19 -16.86
CA GLU A 155 21.63 -13.74 -15.64
C GLU A 155 22.11 -12.34 -15.30
N ALA A 156 21.19 -11.38 -15.17
CA ALA A 156 21.56 -10.01 -14.90
C ALA A 156 22.10 -9.89 -13.47
N LEU A 157 23.21 -9.19 -13.31
CA LEU A 157 23.81 -8.84 -12.03
C LEU A 157 23.44 -7.40 -11.68
N PHE A 158 23.22 -7.14 -10.40
CA PHE A 158 22.98 -5.78 -9.92
C PHE A 158 24.29 -4.97 -10.00
N GLY A 159 24.32 -3.95 -10.85
CA GLY A 159 25.49 -3.09 -11.07
C GLY A 159 25.63 -1.96 -10.05
N GLY A 160 24.56 -1.66 -9.31
CA GLY A 160 24.51 -0.57 -8.33
C GLY A 160 23.43 0.47 -8.63
N VAL A 161 23.51 1.59 -7.92
CA VAL A 161 22.57 2.71 -8.03
C VAL A 161 23.26 3.90 -8.66
N HIS A 162 22.60 4.51 -9.65
CA HIS A 162 23.02 5.76 -10.26
C HIS A 162 21.95 6.83 -10.04
N PHE A 163 22.36 8.05 -9.72
CA PHE A 163 21.42 9.17 -9.56
C PHE A 163 21.45 10.08 -10.78
N GLU A 164 20.28 10.54 -11.21
CA GLU A 164 20.18 11.60 -12.21
C GLU A 164 21.02 12.83 -11.77
N PRO A 165 21.89 13.39 -12.62
CA PRO A 165 22.83 14.43 -12.21
C PRO A 165 22.13 15.70 -11.72
N ASP A 166 21.02 16.09 -12.37
CA ASP A 166 20.38 17.39 -12.18
C ASP A 166 19.43 17.47 -10.98
N VAL A 167 19.26 16.37 -10.22
CA VAL A 167 18.30 16.32 -9.12
C VAL A 167 19.01 16.14 -7.78
N SER A 168 18.93 17.14 -6.90
CA SER A 168 19.56 17.11 -5.58
C SER A 168 18.48 17.16 -4.49
N PRO A 169 17.97 16.00 -4.02
CA PRO A 169 16.94 15.95 -2.98
C PRO A 169 17.50 16.40 -1.62
N ARG A 170 16.63 16.89 -0.73
CA ARG A 170 17.00 17.14 0.68
C ARG A 170 17.48 15.90 1.42
N ILE A 171 16.92 14.73 1.10
CA ILE A 171 17.40 13.47 1.66
C ILE A 171 18.71 13.10 0.94
N PRO A 172 19.83 12.91 1.67
CA PRO A 172 21.11 12.60 1.04
C PRO A 172 21.06 11.35 0.14
N ARG A 173 21.64 11.44 -1.06
CA ARG A 173 21.67 10.34 -2.06
C ARG A 173 22.17 9.02 -1.48
N HIS A 174 23.26 9.03 -0.70
CA HIS A 174 23.81 7.83 -0.07
C HIS A 174 22.81 7.14 0.89
N ARG A 175 21.87 7.88 1.48
CA ARG A 175 20.82 7.30 2.31
C ARG A 175 19.84 6.57 1.41
N LEU A 176 19.32 7.22 0.36
CA LEU A 176 18.41 6.61 -0.61
C LEU A 176 19.02 5.37 -1.27
N GLU A 177 20.30 5.42 -1.63
CA GLU A 177 21.05 4.29 -2.17
C GLU A 177 21.05 3.09 -1.21
N ARG A 178 21.24 3.34 0.09
CA ARG A 178 21.24 2.30 1.12
C ARG A 178 19.93 1.52 1.19
N TRP A 179 18.80 2.15 0.86
CA TRP A 179 17.51 1.44 0.79
C TRP A 179 17.54 0.34 -0.28
N ILE A 180 18.18 0.57 -1.42
CA ILE A 180 18.31 -0.45 -2.47
C ILE A 180 19.41 -1.45 -2.11
N THR A 181 20.59 -0.95 -1.75
CA THR A 181 21.77 -1.80 -1.57
C THR A 181 21.68 -2.73 -0.36
N HIS A 182 20.80 -2.44 0.60
CA HIS A 182 20.49 -3.34 1.71
C HIS A 182 19.78 -4.62 1.25
N THR A 183 18.98 -4.56 0.18
CA THR A 183 18.28 -5.73 -0.39
C THR A 183 18.98 -6.32 -1.60
N GLN A 184 19.86 -5.54 -2.25
CA GLN A 184 20.53 -5.88 -3.49
C GLN A 184 22.02 -5.53 -3.38
N THR A 185 22.87 -6.53 -3.21
CA THR A 185 24.32 -6.29 -3.15
C THR A 185 24.89 -6.22 -4.57
N PRO A 186 25.70 -5.20 -4.91
CA PRO A 186 26.35 -5.15 -6.21
C PRO A 186 27.11 -6.44 -6.55
N GLY A 187 26.98 -6.91 -7.78
CA GLY A 187 27.54 -8.16 -8.26
C GLY A 187 26.72 -9.42 -7.93
N GLN A 188 25.63 -9.31 -7.16
CA GLN A 188 24.67 -10.40 -6.98
C GLN A 188 23.62 -10.42 -8.10
N PRO A 189 22.98 -11.58 -8.35
CA PRO A 189 21.88 -11.68 -9.30
C PRO A 189 20.75 -10.67 -9.01
N LEU A 190 20.30 -9.98 -10.06
CA LEU A 190 19.29 -8.94 -9.96
C LEU A 190 17.91 -9.56 -9.70
N ASN A 191 17.44 -9.41 -8.47
CA ASN A 191 16.11 -9.83 -8.04
C ASN A 191 15.08 -8.69 -8.20
N ALA A 192 14.19 -8.82 -9.18
CA ALA A 192 13.19 -7.79 -9.48
C ALA A 192 12.23 -7.53 -8.30
N PRO A 193 11.62 -8.54 -7.64
CA PRO A 193 10.74 -8.31 -6.49
C PRO A 193 11.39 -7.55 -5.34
N ALA A 194 12.65 -7.84 -5.03
CA ALA A 194 13.39 -7.14 -3.98
C ALA A 194 13.69 -5.69 -4.36
N LEU A 195 14.00 -5.43 -5.64
CA LEU A 195 14.18 -4.08 -6.15
C LEU A 195 12.86 -3.29 -6.12
N ASP A 196 11.78 -3.86 -6.65
CA ASP A 196 10.44 -3.24 -6.67
C ASP A 196 9.99 -2.86 -5.27
N ARG A 197 10.15 -3.78 -4.31
CA ARG A 197 9.85 -3.50 -2.89
C ARG A 197 10.69 -2.35 -2.36
N SER A 198 11.98 -2.30 -2.67
CA SER A 198 12.85 -1.21 -2.23
C SER A 198 12.47 0.14 -2.84
N LEU A 199 12.02 0.16 -4.10
CA LEU A 199 11.50 1.37 -4.75
C LEU A 199 10.17 1.83 -4.14
N LEU A 200 9.26 0.90 -3.82
CA LEU A 200 8.02 1.22 -3.11
C LEU A 200 8.29 1.83 -1.74
N LEU A 201 9.18 1.21 -0.96
CA LEU A 201 9.58 1.73 0.36
C LEU A 201 10.26 3.11 0.27
N LEU A 202 11.01 3.37 -0.81
CA LEU A 202 11.56 4.69 -1.10
C LEU A 202 10.47 5.72 -1.44
N GLY A 203 9.43 5.31 -2.16
CA GLY A 203 8.27 6.15 -2.48
C GLY A 203 7.43 6.55 -1.26
N ASP A 204 7.42 5.70 -0.22
CA ASP A 204 6.75 5.95 1.06
C ASP A 204 7.50 6.94 1.96
N LEU A 205 8.75 7.30 1.64
CA LEU A 205 9.53 8.22 2.46
C LEU A 205 8.89 9.63 2.47
N PRO A 206 8.75 10.25 3.66
CA PRO A 206 8.33 11.63 3.77
C PRO A 206 9.28 12.57 3.03
N GLY A 207 8.75 13.53 2.28
CA GLY A 207 9.54 14.64 1.73
C GLY A 207 10.27 14.38 0.42
N VAL A 208 10.21 13.15 -0.12
CA VAL A 208 10.79 12.81 -1.43
C VAL A 208 9.81 11.98 -2.26
N THR A 209 9.87 12.15 -3.58
CA THR A 209 9.27 11.26 -4.58
C THR A 209 10.43 10.57 -5.29
N VAL A 210 10.40 9.24 -5.33
CA VAL A 210 11.46 8.45 -5.97
C VAL A 210 10.86 7.67 -7.14
N ALA A 211 11.54 7.74 -8.29
CA ALA A 211 11.30 6.89 -9.44
C ALA A 211 12.58 6.13 -9.77
N GLY A 212 12.43 4.87 -10.20
CA GLY A 212 13.53 4.00 -10.58
C GLY A 212 13.35 3.47 -11.99
N SER A 213 14.43 3.40 -12.75
CA SER A 213 14.48 2.69 -14.04
C SER A 213 15.74 1.83 -14.12
N LEU A 214 15.72 0.81 -14.98
CA LEU A 214 16.88 -0.03 -15.23
C LEU A 214 17.59 0.42 -16.50
N ARG A 215 18.91 0.48 -16.43
CA ARG A 215 19.78 0.65 -17.61
C ARG A 215 20.86 -0.42 -17.63
N GLU A 216 21.46 -0.59 -18.80
CA GLU A 216 22.65 -1.42 -18.96
C GLU A 216 23.79 -0.88 -18.08
N GLY A 217 24.45 -1.77 -17.34
CA GLY A 217 25.56 -1.44 -16.46
C GLY A 217 26.89 -1.33 -17.20
N THR A 218 27.94 -0.98 -16.46
CA THR A 218 29.29 -0.79 -17.03
C THR A 218 30.04 -2.09 -17.33
N ARG A 219 29.71 -3.20 -16.66
CA ARG A 219 30.32 -4.52 -16.90
C ARG A 219 29.33 -5.48 -17.57
N HIS A 220 29.89 -6.55 -18.14
CA HIS A 220 29.10 -7.59 -18.79
C HIS A 220 28.05 -8.19 -17.83
N ALA A 221 26.83 -8.36 -18.32
CA ALA A 221 25.67 -8.85 -17.58
C ALA A 221 25.19 -7.94 -16.43
N GLU A 222 25.74 -6.74 -16.24
CA GLU A 222 25.27 -5.84 -15.20
C GLU A 222 24.10 -4.97 -15.66
N SER A 223 23.23 -4.66 -14.71
CA SER A 223 22.17 -3.68 -14.86
C SER A 223 22.17 -2.75 -13.66
N GLU A 224 22.18 -1.45 -13.93
CA GLU A 224 22.17 -0.40 -12.93
C GLU A 224 20.77 0.16 -12.74
N VAL A 225 20.45 0.55 -11.51
CA VAL A 225 19.20 1.26 -11.20
C VAL A 225 19.47 2.75 -11.27
N VAL A 226 18.85 3.43 -12.23
CA VAL A 226 18.82 4.88 -12.30
C VAL A 226 17.69 5.39 -11.41
N LEU A 227 18.06 6.11 -10.36
CA LEU A 227 17.14 6.75 -9.43
C LEU A 227 17.00 8.24 -9.73
N THR A 228 15.75 8.67 -9.87
CA THR A 228 15.34 10.07 -9.89
C THR A 228 14.63 10.36 -8.58
N ALA A 229 15.13 11.31 -7.78
CA ALA A 229 14.62 11.60 -6.45
C ALA A 229 14.33 13.09 -6.30
N THR A 230 13.05 13.49 -6.33
CA THR A 230 12.61 14.89 -6.28
C THR A 230 11.98 15.24 -4.93
N ASP A 231 12.20 16.46 -4.45
CA ASP A 231 11.62 16.91 -3.18
C ASP A 231 10.11 17.14 -3.28
N LYS A 232 9.35 16.63 -2.30
CA LYS A 232 7.96 17.03 -2.05
C LYS A 232 7.94 18.37 -1.30
N PRO A 233 6.84 19.14 -1.29
CA PRO A 233 6.74 20.36 -0.48
C PRO A 233 7.15 20.12 0.99
N LEU A 234 7.91 21.04 1.57
CA LEU A 234 8.35 20.95 2.97
C LEU A 234 7.15 20.95 3.91
N ILE A 235 6.17 21.81 3.65
CA ILE A 235 4.99 21.99 4.46
C ILE A 235 3.77 21.73 3.57
N THR A 236 2.88 20.87 4.05
CA THR A 236 1.54 20.68 3.49
C THR A 236 0.52 20.86 4.61
N GLY A 237 -0.70 21.23 4.28
CA GLY A 237 -1.73 21.38 5.29
C GLY A 237 -3.06 21.82 4.72
N ASP A 238 -4.06 21.77 5.58
CA ASP A 238 -5.45 22.11 5.28
C ASP A 238 -6.14 22.66 6.52
N ALA A 239 -7.25 23.37 6.28
CA ALA A 239 -8.16 23.81 7.31
C ALA A 239 -9.58 23.42 6.89
N SER A 240 -10.38 22.99 7.85
CA SER A 240 -11.74 22.52 7.64
C SER A 240 -12.70 23.14 8.64
N LEU A 241 -13.93 23.38 8.21
CA LEU A 241 -15.04 23.77 9.07
C LEU A 241 -16.18 22.81 8.79
N ASP A 242 -16.59 22.05 9.80
CA ASP A 242 -17.63 21.03 9.65
C ASP A 242 -18.61 21.04 10.84
N ASN A 243 -19.69 20.28 10.72
CA ASN A 243 -20.72 20.13 11.75
C ASN A 243 -20.71 18.72 12.38
N THR A 244 -19.57 18.04 12.37
CA THR A 244 -19.41 16.65 12.84
C THR A 244 -19.05 16.56 14.33
N GLY A 245 -18.98 17.69 15.03
CA GLY A 245 -18.76 17.73 16.47
C GLY A 245 -19.90 17.11 17.28
N SER A 246 -19.61 16.75 18.53
CA SER A 246 -20.58 16.09 19.41
C SER A 246 -21.62 17.09 19.93
N PRO A 247 -22.88 16.68 20.16
CA PRO A 247 -23.86 17.49 20.89
C PRO A 247 -23.38 17.95 22.28
N SER A 248 -22.49 17.19 22.93
CA SER A 248 -21.96 17.52 24.26
C SER A 248 -20.82 18.54 24.24
N THR A 249 -20.14 18.73 23.11
CA THR A 249 -18.96 19.61 23.00
C THR A 249 -19.07 20.64 21.88
N GLY A 250 -20.26 20.79 21.29
CA GLY A 250 -20.52 21.68 20.16
C GLY A 250 -20.45 20.95 18.82
N LYS A 251 -21.46 21.16 17.98
CA LYS A 251 -21.57 20.51 16.66
C LYS A 251 -20.61 21.09 15.63
N VAL A 252 -20.35 22.39 15.68
CA VAL A 252 -19.44 23.07 14.75
C VAL A 252 -18.00 22.83 15.20
N ARG A 253 -17.15 22.40 14.26
CA ARG A 253 -15.74 22.11 14.49
C ARG A 253 -14.87 22.80 13.46
N LEU A 254 -13.86 23.53 13.93
CA LEU A 254 -12.75 24.02 13.13
C LEU A 254 -11.58 23.05 13.27
N GLY A 255 -11.14 22.45 12.15
CA GLY A 255 -9.97 21.59 12.07
C GLY A 255 -8.85 22.26 11.31
N THR A 256 -7.61 22.04 11.73
CA THR A 256 -6.41 22.45 10.99
C THR A 256 -5.36 21.35 11.07
N ASN A 257 -4.77 21.03 9.93
CA ASN A 257 -3.76 19.99 9.79
C ASN A 257 -2.54 20.58 9.09
N MET A 258 -1.35 20.34 9.63
CA MET A 258 -0.09 20.69 8.99
C MET A 258 0.88 19.53 9.10
N GLN A 259 1.60 19.24 8.03
CA GLN A 259 2.65 18.23 7.99
C GLN A 259 3.93 18.86 7.48
N LEU A 260 5.03 18.51 8.15
CA LEU A 260 6.39 18.93 7.83
C LEU A 260 7.16 17.69 7.34
N SER A 261 7.50 17.66 6.06
CA SER A 261 8.06 16.48 5.38
C SER A 261 9.57 16.59 5.17
N SER A 262 10.33 15.70 5.79
CA SER A 262 11.81 15.65 5.84
C SER A 262 12.49 16.99 6.17
N PRO A 263 12.11 17.70 7.25
CA PRO A 263 12.77 18.95 7.63
C PRO A 263 14.26 18.78 7.96
N LEU A 264 14.67 17.62 8.49
CA LEU A 264 16.08 17.31 8.76
C LEU A 264 16.76 16.55 7.61
N GLY A 265 16.05 16.30 6.51
CA GLY A 265 16.52 15.43 5.41
C GLY A 265 16.69 13.97 5.84
N LEU A 266 16.04 13.54 6.92
CA LEU A 266 16.20 12.21 7.51
C LEU A 266 15.08 11.23 7.15
N ALA A 267 14.23 11.54 6.18
CA ALA A 267 12.94 10.85 6.00
C ALA A 267 12.05 10.95 7.26
N ASP A 268 12.21 12.07 7.98
CA ASP A 268 11.48 12.42 9.18
C ASP A 268 10.18 13.17 8.84
N GLN A 269 9.18 13.08 9.71
CA GLN A 269 7.89 13.73 9.52
C GLN A 269 7.39 14.35 10.82
N GLY A 270 7.07 15.64 10.78
CA GLY A 270 6.32 16.33 11.82
C GLY A 270 4.85 16.50 11.42
N SER A 271 3.93 16.43 12.37
CA SER A 271 2.54 16.79 12.15
C SER A 271 1.96 17.59 13.31
N ILE A 272 1.12 18.55 12.96
CA ILE A 272 0.37 19.39 13.87
C ILE A 272 -1.10 19.24 13.47
N ASN A 273 -1.94 18.82 14.40
CA ASN A 273 -3.38 18.70 14.20
C ASN A 273 -4.05 19.49 15.32
N TYR A 274 -4.81 20.51 14.98
CA TYR A 274 -5.56 21.32 15.93
C TYR A 274 -7.04 21.29 15.59
N SER A 275 -7.88 21.10 16.61
CA SER A 275 -9.34 21.06 16.49
C SER A 275 -9.96 21.89 17.60
N HIS A 276 -10.86 22.79 17.22
CA HIS A 276 -11.63 23.63 18.14
C HIS A 276 -13.13 23.36 17.98
N THR A 277 -13.81 23.17 19.10
CA THR A 277 -15.27 23.18 19.23
C THR A 277 -15.67 24.04 20.42
N GLU A 278 -16.97 24.37 20.54
CA GLU A 278 -17.49 25.21 21.63
C GLU A 278 -17.10 24.70 23.04
N GLY A 279 -17.08 23.38 23.22
CA GLY A 279 -16.77 22.72 24.49
C GLY A 279 -15.42 22.00 24.55
N SER A 280 -14.56 22.10 23.54
CA SER A 280 -13.27 21.40 23.54
C SER A 280 -12.23 22.03 22.62
N ASP A 281 -11.00 22.13 23.13
CA ASP A 281 -9.80 22.38 22.35
C ASP A 281 -8.92 21.13 22.35
N TYR A 282 -8.43 20.75 21.17
CA TYR A 282 -7.55 19.60 20.99
C TYR A 282 -6.36 19.99 20.12
N LEU A 283 -5.15 19.69 20.61
CA LEU A 283 -3.89 19.86 19.88
C LEU A 283 -3.09 18.56 19.94
N ARG A 284 -2.66 18.07 18.78
CA ARG A 284 -1.74 16.95 18.64
C ARG A 284 -0.50 17.37 17.87
N LEU A 285 0.64 17.18 18.51
CA LEU A 285 1.96 17.24 17.88
C LEU A 285 2.48 15.81 17.79
N ALA A 286 2.96 15.41 16.61
CA ALA A 286 3.64 14.14 16.44
C ALA A 286 4.88 14.32 15.57
N TYR A 287 5.91 13.56 15.88
CA TYR A 287 7.14 13.52 15.10
C TYR A 287 7.60 12.07 14.96
N SER A 288 7.93 11.66 13.75
CA SER A 288 8.40 10.32 13.42
C SER A 288 9.67 10.38 12.60
N LEU A 289 10.51 9.36 12.75
CA LEU A 289 11.72 9.16 11.96
C LEU A 289 11.62 7.79 11.29
N THR A 290 11.68 7.78 9.95
CA THR A 290 11.69 6.53 9.20
C THR A 290 13.09 5.91 9.27
N VAL A 291 13.20 4.80 9.99
CA VAL A 291 14.41 3.98 10.04
C VAL A 291 14.24 2.76 9.13
N ARG A 292 15.36 2.22 8.63
CA ARG A 292 15.41 0.95 7.92
C ARG A 292 16.39 0.03 8.60
#